data_AF-A0A7Y4DXS7-F1
#
_entry.id   AF-A0A7Y4DXS7-F1
#
_cell.length_a   1.000
_cell.length_b   1.000
_cell.length_c   1.000
_cell.angle_alpha   90.00
_cell.angle_beta   90.00
_cell.angle_gamma   90.00
#
_symmetry.space_group_name_H-M   'P 1'
#
loop_
_entity.id
_entity.type
_entity.pdbx_description
1 polymer ?
#
loop_
_entity_poly.entity_id
_entity_poly.type
_entity_poly.pdbx_seq_one_letter_code
_entity_poly.pdbx_strand_id
1 'polypeptide(L)'
;MNTHFERLKSLGAGDFQHLNGSLESHLVGTESLLAKWHASDTVRSAGLFHAAYGTAGFDESMVSLEMRSEIAAVIGREAEALVYLYCSCDRDYVFPQFDSKPFIQFRDRFTGSVFEMTEEQLHQFCELTVANELELVLASEEFKLKYGQELWNLFEGMAVYLSESAKAEYKLALADCDTSEKMACEE
;
A
#
# COMPACT_ATOMS: atom_id res chain seq x y z
N MET A 1 18.11 10.80 -6.15
CA MET A 1 18.04 9.56 -5.34
C MET A 1 17.54 9.93 -3.97
N ASN A 2 16.60 9.14 -3.43
CA ASN A 2 16.04 9.36 -2.10
C ASN A 2 17.09 9.02 -1.03
N THR A 3 17.41 9.95 -0.13
CA THR A 3 18.50 9.83 0.87
C THR A 3 18.34 8.61 1.77
N HIS A 4 17.11 8.13 1.98
CA HIS A 4 16.84 6.93 2.76
C HIS A 4 17.31 5.64 2.06
N PHE A 5 17.17 5.54 0.74
CA PHE A 5 17.67 4.38 -0.02
C PHE A 5 19.19 4.31 -0.02
N GLU A 6 19.87 5.45 -0.14
CA GLU A 6 21.34 5.50 -0.04
C GLU A 6 21.82 5.04 1.35
N ARG A 7 21.09 5.43 2.40
CA ARG A 7 21.41 5.03 3.76
C ARG A 7 21.25 3.52 3.95
N LEU A 8 20.20 2.90 3.41
CA LEU A 8 20.06 1.44 3.44
C LEU A 8 21.15 0.71 2.65
N LYS A 9 21.47 1.21 1.45
CA LYS A 9 22.57 0.68 0.65
C LYS A 9 23.90 0.73 1.43
N SER A 10 24.14 1.83 2.17
CA SER A 10 25.34 2.01 3.01
C SER A 10 25.38 1.11 4.24
N LEU A 11 24.21 0.72 4.77
CA LEU A 11 24.09 -0.21 5.91
C LEU A 11 24.23 -1.68 5.49
N GLY A 12 24.38 -1.95 4.19
CA GLY A 12 24.45 -3.32 3.68
C GLY A 12 23.13 -4.07 3.84
N ALA A 13 22.00 -3.35 3.81
CA ALA A 13 20.67 -3.92 3.95
C ALA A 13 20.27 -4.74 2.70
N GLY A 14 20.86 -5.92 2.56
CA GLY A 14 20.47 -6.96 1.60
C GLY A 14 20.33 -6.49 0.14
N ASP A 15 19.32 -7.07 -0.53
CA ASP A 15 19.01 -6.87 -1.95
C ASP A 15 18.49 -5.47 -2.29
N PHE A 16 18.41 -4.51 -1.34
CA PHE A 16 18.28 -3.08 -1.70
C PHE A 16 19.41 -2.60 -2.61
N GLN A 17 20.56 -3.29 -2.62
CA GLN A 17 21.63 -3.05 -3.59
C GLN A 17 21.25 -3.44 -5.03
N HIS A 18 20.28 -4.35 -5.19
CA HIS A 18 19.80 -4.89 -6.46
C HIS A 18 18.42 -4.37 -6.87
N LEU A 19 17.89 -3.35 -6.18
CA LEU A 19 16.71 -2.60 -6.59
C LEU A 19 16.78 -2.28 -8.10
N ASN A 20 15.84 -2.84 -8.85
CA ASN A 20 15.72 -2.54 -10.28
C ASN A 20 15.02 -1.18 -10.48
N GLY A 21 15.27 -0.54 -11.63
CA GLY A 21 14.75 0.80 -11.90
C GLY A 21 13.22 0.90 -11.90
N SER A 22 12.51 -0.18 -12.22
CA SER A 22 11.05 -0.24 -12.18
C SER A 22 10.49 -0.21 -10.76
N LEU A 23 11.08 -0.99 -9.83
CA LEU A 23 10.63 -1.02 -8.44
C LEU A 23 10.95 0.29 -7.73
N GLU A 24 12.13 0.87 -7.94
CA GLU A 24 12.46 2.19 -7.36
C GLU A 24 11.47 3.27 -7.85
N SER A 25 11.13 3.26 -9.15
CA SER A 25 10.16 4.21 -9.71
C SER A 25 8.78 4.06 -9.08
N HIS A 26 8.31 2.82 -8.90
CA HIS A 26 7.05 2.51 -8.26
C HIS A 26 6.99 2.97 -6.78
N LEU A 27 8.04 2.71 -6.00
CA LEU A 27 8.13 3.13 -4.60
C LEU A 27 8.10 4.67 -4.48
N VAL A 28 8.83 5.36 -5.36
CA VAL A 28 8.84 6.83 -5.40
C VAL A 28 7.50 7.39 -5.88
N GLY A 29 6.85 6.75 -6.86
CA GLY A 29 5.51 7.11 -7.32
C GLY A 29 4.47 7.00 -6.21
N THR A 30 4.51 5.90 -5.45
CA THR A 30 3.63 5.65 -4.30
C THR A 30 3.81 6.73 -3.23
N GLU A 31 5.05 7.06 -2.86
CA GLU A 31 5.28 8.15 -1.89
C GLU A 31 4.88 9.51 -2.44
N SER A 32 5.04 9.75 -3.74
CA SER A 32 4.63 11.00 -4.37
C SER A 32 3.12 11.20 -4.30
N LEU A 33 2.33 10.13 -4.47
CA LEU A 33 0.87 10.17 -4.25
C LEU A 33 0.54 10.49 -2.79
N LEU A 34 1.17 9.78 -1.84
CA LEU A 34 0.97 10.03 -0.40
C LEU A 34 1.34 11.48 0.00
N ALA A 35 2.42 12.01 -0.56
CA ALA A 35 2.83 13.40 -0.36
C ALA A 35 1.81 14.38 -0.94
N LYS A 36 1.29 14.10 -2.14
CA LYS A 36 0.22 14.88 -2.78
C LYS A 36 -1.07 14.89 -1.96
N TRP A 37 -1.36 13.80 -1.25
CA TRP A 37 -2.52 13.70 -0.36
C TRP A 37 -2.30 14.31 1.02
N HIS A 38 -1.10 14.85 1.28
CA HIS A 38 -0.70 15.37 2.58
C HIS A 38 -0.74 14.31 3.69
N ALA A 39 -0.46 13.04 3.35
CA ALA A 39 -0.30 11.98 4.32
C ALA A 39 0.85 12.31 5.29
N SER A 40 0.79 11.75 6.50
CA SER A 40 1.83 11.97 7.50
C SER A 40 3.19 11.47 7.03
N ASP A 41 4.27 12.03 7.59
CA ASP A 41 5.63 11.58 7.28
C ASP A 41 5.81 10.08 7.56
N THR A 42 5.14 9.54 8.58
CA THR A 42 5.10 8.10 8.88
C THR A 42 4.55 7.29 7.70
N VAL A 43 3.40 7.68 7.13
CA VAL A 43 2.78 6.96 6.01
C VAL A 43 3.60 7.13 4.72
N ARG A 44 4.14 8.33 4.47
CA ARG A 44 5.02 8.59 3.32
C ARG A 44 6.31 7.78 3.38
N SER A 45 6.96 7.73 4.54
CA SER A 45 8.13 6.89 4.77
C SER A 45 7.80 5.41 4.62
N ALA A 46 6.64 4.96 5.10
CA ALA A 46 6.19 3.60 4.85
C ALA A 46 5.96 3.33 3.35
N GLY A 47 5.40 4.28 2.60
CA GLY A 47 5.21 4.20 1.15
C GLY A 47 6.50 3.90 0.37
N LEU A 48 7.62 4.52 0.75
CA LEU A 48 8.92 4.26 0.14
C LEU A 48 9.48 2.86 0.44
N PHE A 49 8.98 2.20 1.49
CA PHE A 49 9.54 0.96 2.05
C PHE A 49 8.52 -0.18 2.09
N HIS A 50 7.32 0.00 1.52
CA HIS A 50 6.18 -0.87 1.76
C HIS A 50 6.37 -2.31 1.24
N ALA A 51 7.38 -2.53 0.38
CA ALA A 51 7.76 -3.84 -0.14
C ALA A 51 9.03 -4.43 0.52
N ALA A 52 9.56 -3.79 1.58
CA ALA A 52 10.85 -4.16 2.17
C ALA A 52 10.95 -5.64 2.55
N TYR A 53 9.88 -6.21 3.10
CA TYR A 53 9.84 -7.61 3.55
C TYR A 53 9.06 -8.53 2.60
N GLY A 54 8.82 -8.08 1.36
CA GLY A 54 7.93 -8.74 0.40
C GLY A 54 6.45 -8.59 0.76
N THR A 55 5.57 -8.70 -0.23
CA THR A 55 4.12 -8.54 -0.07
C THR A 55 3.38 -9.78 -0.56
N ALA A 56 2.13 -9.98 -0.13
CA ALA A 56 1.30 -11.05 -0.69
C ALA A 56 1.08 -10.80 -2.19
N GLY A 57 1.56 -11.73 -3.03
CA GLY A 57 1.55 -11.60 -4.50
C GLY A 57 2.86 -11.09 -5.12
N PHE A 58 3.85 -10.71 -4.31
CA PHE A 58 5.20 -10.34 -4.75
C PHE A 58 6.24 -10.83 -3.72
N ASP A 59 6.81 -12.00 -4.01
CA ASP A 59 7.70 -12.73 -3.09
C ASP A 59 9.13 -12.17 -3.03
N GLU A 60 9.50 -11.22 -3.89
CA GLU A 60 10.82 -10.59 -3.83
C GLU A 60 10.91 -9.66 -2.61
N SER A 61 11.44 -10.17 -1.50
CA SER A 61 11.79 -9.38 -0.33
C SER A 61 13.09 -8.61 -0.58
N MET A 62 13.07 -7.29 -0.39
CA MET A 62 14.29 -6.47 -0.47
C MET A 62 15.26 -6.73 0.70
N VAL A 63 14.70 -7.06 1.88
CA VAL A 63 15.43 -7.40 3.11
C VAL A 63 14.76 -8.52 3.89
N SER A 64 15.57 -9.25 4.65
CA SER A 64 15.09 -10.20 5.66
C SER A 64 14.31 -9.50 6.77
N LEU A 65 13.32 -10.17 7.33
CA LEU A 65 12.59 -9.77 8.55
C LEU A 65 13.49 -9.61 9.78
N GLU A 66 14.72 -10.13 9.75
CA GLU A 66 15.70 -9.91 10.81
C GLU A 66 16.21 -8.45 10.82
N MET A 67 16.11 -7.74 9.69
CA MET A 67 16.61 -6.37 9.52
C MET A 67 15.66 -5.27 9.99
N ARG A 68 14.58 -5.62 10.68
CA ARG A 68 13.56 -4.65 11.11
C ARG A 68 14.11 -3.53 11.97
N SER A 69 15.09 -3.84 12.83
CA SER A 69 15.70 -2.82 13.70
C SER A 69 16.52 -1.80 12.90
N GLU A 70 17.20 -2.26 11.85
CA GLU A 70 17.99 -1.46 10.93
C GLU A 70 17.09 -0.57 10.07
N ILE A 71 15.98 -1.11 9.56
CA ILE A 71 14.97 -0.32 8.84
C ILE A 71 14.37 0.74 9.76
N ALA A 72 13.96 0.37 10.98
CA ALA A 72 13.43 1.32 11.97
C ALA A 72 14.42 2.42 12.36
N ALA A 73 15.73 2.15 12.33
CA ALA A 73 16.76 3.15 12.58
C ALA A 73 16.88 4.18 11.43
N VAL A 74 16.40 3.85 10.23
CA VAL A 74 16.41 4.73 9.05
C VAL A 74 15.12 5.53 8.92
N ILE A 75 13.95 4.87 9.06
CA ILE A 75 12.65 5.50 8.79
C ILE A 75 11.83 5.81 10.05
N GLY A 76 12.32 5.43 11.23
CA GLY A 76 11.59 5.52 12.48
C GLY A 76 10.76 4.27 12.77
N ARG A 77 10.48 4.05 14.06
CA ARG A 77 9.79 2.83 14.53
C ARG A 77 8.34 2.74 14.06
N GLU A 78 7.63 3.87 14.01
CA GLU A 78 6.23 3.92 13.60
C GLU A 78 6.09 3.59 12.10
N ALA A 79 6.94 4.19 11.26
CA ALA A 79 6.94 3.92 9.83
C ALA A 79 7.33 2.46 9.55
N GLU A 80 8.34 1.94 10.26
CA GLU A 80 8.71 0.52 10.15
C GLU A 80 7.58 -0.41 10.59
N ALA A 81 6.88 -0.10 11.68
CA ALA A 81 5.73 -0.89 12.11
C ALA A 81 4.62 -0.93 11.05
N LEU A 82 4.37 0.20 10.36
CA LEU A 82 3.44 0.25 9.25
C LEU A 82 3.94 -0.54 8.02
N VAL A 83 5.24 -0.48 7.71
CA VAL A 83 5.84 -1.32 6.64
C VAL A 83 5.66 -2.81 6.96
N TYR A 84 5.95 -3.22 8.20
CA TYR A 84 5.73 -4.59 8.63
C TYR A 84 4.26 -4.99 8.54
N LEU A 85 3.35 -4.15 9.05
CA LEU A 85 1.91 -4.38 8.97
C LEU A 85 1.47 -4.54 7.51
N TYR A 86 1.95 -3.70 6.61
CA TYR A 86 1.63 -3.81 5.19
C TYR A 86 2.17 -5.11 4.56
N CYS A 87 3.46 -5.41 4.76
CA CYS A 87 4.11 -6.61 4.23
C CYS A 87 3.51 -7.92 4.77
N SER A 88 3.09 -7.92 6.03
CA SER A 88 2.55 -9.10 6.72
C SER A 88 1.07 -9.38 6.42
N CYS A 89 0.40 -8.53 5.65
CA CYS A 89 -1.03 -8.69 5.37
C CYS A 89 -1.33 -9.91 4.51
N ASP A 90 -2.13 -10.84 5.04
CA ASP A 90 -2.86 -11.83 4.24
C ASP A 90 -4.04 -11.15 3.54
N ARG A 91 -3.81 -10.65 2.33
CA ARG A 91 -4.81 -9.88 1.55
C ARG A 91 -6.09 -10.67 1.31
N ASP A 92 -6.01 -11.97 1.06
CA ASP A 92 -7.17 -12.85 0.83
C ASP A 92 -8.05 -12.97 2.08
N TYR A 93 -7.45 -12.86 3.27
CA TYR A 93 -8.20 -12.81 4.52
C TYR A 93 -8.74 -11.41 4.84
N VAL A 94 -7.93 -10.36 4.65
CA VAL A 94 -8.23 -9.01 5.13
C VAL A 94 -9.18 -8.26 4.19
N PHE A 95 -8.89 -8.24 2.88
CA PHE A 95 -9.58 -7.36 1.93
C PHE A 95 -11.09 -7.62 1.81
N PRO A 96 -11.60 -8.87 1.80
CA PRO A 96 -13.04 -9.12 1.71
C PRO A 96 -13.88 -8.56 2.88
N GLN A 97 -13.24 -8.11 3.96
CA GLN A 97 -13.93 -7.62 5.16
C GLN A 97 -14.37 -6.15 5.06
N PHE A 98 -13.75 -5.34 4.19
CA PHE A 98 -14.00 -3.90 4.11
C PHE A 98 -15.45 -3.54 3.73
N ASP A 99 -16.11 -4.36 2.92
CA ASP A 99 -17.51 -4.14 2.52
C ASP A 99 -18.56 -4.71 3.49
N SER A 100 -18.14 -5.56 4.43
CA SER A 100 -19.05 -6.53 5.05
C SER A 100 -19.01 -6.58 6.57
N LYS A 101 -18.01 -5.97 7.22
CA LYS A 101 -17.82 -6.07 8.66
C LYS A 101 -17.69 -4.73 9.37
N PRO A 102 -18.21 -4.61 10.60
CA PRO A 102 -18.07 -3.40 11.41
C PRO A 102 -16.65 -3.22 12.00
N PHE A 103 -15.82 -4.27 11.98
CA PHE A 103 -14.43 -4.27 12.40
C PHE A 103 -13.62 -5.21 11.49
N ILE A 104 -12.34 -4.91 11.31
CA ILE A 104 -11.46 -5.63 10.40
C ILE A 104 -10.50 -6.50 11.21
N GLN A 105 -10.59 -7.82 11.01
CA GLN A 105 -9.59 -8.75 11.53
C GLN A 105 -8.41 -8.82 10.58
N PHE A 106 -7.23 -8.49 11.08
CA PHE A 106 -5.97 -8.63 10.38
C PHE A 106 -5.37 -10.01 10.65
N ARG A 107 -4.87 -10.66 9.61
CA ARG A 107 -4.04 -11.85 9.74
C ARG A 107 -2.63 -11.54 9.27
N ASP A 108 -1.69 -11.71 10.18
CA ASP A 108 -0.25 -11.65 9.90
C ASP A 108 0.17 -12.97 9.26
N ARG A 109 0.55 -12.94 7.97
CA ARG A 109 0.99 -14.12 7.21
C ARG A 109 2.38 -14.62 7.63
N PHE A 110 3.20 -13.81 8.29
CA PHE A 110 4.51 -14.21 8.78
C PHE A 110 4.40 -15.02 10.07
N THR A 111 3.48 -14.65 10.95
CA THR A 111 3.33 -15.27 12.27
C THR A 111 2.10 -16.19 12.40
N GLY A 112 1.13 -16.05 11.50
CA GLY A 112 -0.19 -16.69 11.58
C GLY A 112 -1.12 -16.06 12.63
N SER A 113 -0.69 -14.99 13.31
CA SER A 113 -1.49 -14.33 14.34
C SER A 113 -2.66 -13.56 13.72
N VAL A 114 -3.76 -13.47 14.46
CA VAL A 114 -4.96 -12.72 14.08
C VAL A 114 -5.29 -11.73 15.17
N PHE A 115 -5.49 -10.47 14.79
CA PHE A 115 -5.87 -9.38 15.71
C PHE A 115 -6.83 -8.41 15.03
N GLU A 116 -7.52 -7.58 15.81
CA GLU A 116 -8.37 -6.51 15.29
C GLU A 116 -7.53 -5.24 15.06
N MET A 117 -7.65 -4.64 13.88
CA MET A 117 -6.94 -3.39 13.58
C MET A 117 -7.54 -2.23 14.35
N THR A 118 -6.70 -1.33 14.84
CA THR A 118 -7.16 -0.05 15.37
C THR A 118 -7.62 0.87 14.24
N GLU A 119 -8.42 1.89 14.58
CA GLU A 119 -8.84 2.92 13.62
C GLU A 119 -7.64 3.62 12.96
N GLU A 120 -6.61 3.97 13.75
CA GLU A 120 -5.38 4.57 13.23
C GLU A 120 -4.67 3.65 12.22
N GLN A 121 -4.55 2.35 12.54
CA GLN A 121 -3.96 1.37 11.63
C GLN A 121 -4.78 1.25 10.35
N LEU A 122 -6.11 1.27 10.43
CA LEU A 122 -6.98 1.22 9.26
C LEU A 122 -6.78 2.42 8.35
N HIS A 123 -6.75 3.64 8.90
CA HIS A 123 -6.47 4.84 8.13
C HIS A 123 -5.11 4.76 7.43
N GLN A 124 -4.05 4.43 8.16
CA GLN A 124 -2.69 4.36 7.59
C GLN A 124 -2.55 3.25 6.55
N PHE A 125 -3.11 2.07 6.83
CA PHE A 125 -3.03 0.90 5.95
C PHE A 125 -3.84 1.11 4.67
N CYS A 126 -5.06 1.64 4.76
CA CYS A 126 -5.90 1.90 3.60
C CYS A 126 -5.31 3.00 2.72
N GLU A 127 -4.84 4.10 3.31
CA GLU A 127 -4.21 5.20 2.57
C GLU A 127 -2.99 4.70 1.79
N LEU A 128 -2.13 3.89 2.43
CA LEU A 128 -0.98 3.27 1.78
C LEU A 128 -1.39 2.25 0.70
N THR A 129 -2.41 1.44 0.95
CA THR A 129 -2.90 0.44 -0.02
C THR A 129 -3.41 1.13 -1.29
N VAL A 130 -4.22 2.18 -1.14
CA VAL A 130 -4.75 2.93 -2.29
C VAL A 130 -3.62 3.63 -3.04
N ALA A 131 -2.66 4.26 -2.35
CA ALA A 131 -1.52 4.88 -3.03
C ALA A 131 -0.70 3.86 -3.85
N ASN A 132 -0.42 2.70 -3.27
CA ASN A 132 0.35 1.64 -3.91
C ASN A 132 -0.32 1.15 -5.20
N GLU A 133 -1.59 0.76 -5.11
CA GLU A 133 -2.31 0.17 -6.25
C GLU A 133 -2.66 1.25 -7.29
N LEU A 134 -2.96 2.48 -6.87
CA LEU A 134 -3.28 3.58 -7.77
C LEU A 134 -2.06 4.05 -8.57
N GLU A 135 -0.85 3.98 -8.02
CA GLU A 135 0.38 4.25 -8.77
C GLU A 135 0.47 3.34 -10.01
N LEU A 136 0.20 2.03 -9.83
CA LEU A 136 0.22 1.06 -10.92
C LEU A 136 -0.87 1.33 -11.96
N VAL A 137 -2.06 1.73 -11.52
CA VAL A 137 -3.17 2.16 -12.41
C VAL A 137 -2.75 3.35 -13.26
N LEU A 138 -2.12 4.36 -12.65
CA LEU A 138 -1.68 5.57 -13.36
C LEU A 138 -0.49 5.31 -14.28
N ALA A 139 0.34 4.32 -13.97
CA ALA A 139 1.51 3.96 -14.76
C ALA A 139 1.19 3.05 -15.96
N SER A 140 0.07 2.32 -15.94
CA SER A 140 -0.24 1.30 -16.96
C SER A 140 -1.74 1.16 -17.26
N GLU A 141 -2.12 1.56 -18.48
CA GLU A 141 -3.47 1.34 -19.02
C GLU A 141 -3.82 -0.16 -19.10
N GLU A 142 -2.85 -1.04 -19.38
CA GLU A 142 -3.09 -2.49 -19.39
C GLU A 142 -3.43 -3.01 -17.98
N PHE A 143 -2.72 -2.51 -16.96
CA PHE A 143 -3.00 -2.84 -15.56
C PHE A 143 -4.39 -2.34 -15.16
N LYS A 144 -4.73 -1.10 -15.52
CA LYS A 144 -6.04 -0.51 -15.29
C LYS A 144 -7.16 -1.33 -15.95
N LEU A 145 -7.02 -1.71 -17.22
CA LEU A 145 -8.02 -2.53 -17.92
C LEU A 145 -8.21 -3.91 -17.27
N LYS A 146 -7.13 -4.47 -16.70
CA LYS A 146 -7.16 -5.79 -16.08
C LYS A 146 -7.75 -5.79 -14.67
N TYR A 147 -7.40 -4.81 -13.84
CA TYR A 147 -7.69 -4.82 -12.40
C TYR A 147 -8.58 -3.66 -11.92
N GLY A 148 -8.83 -2.65 -12.76
CA GLY A 148 -9.46 -1.39 -12.35
C GLY A 148 -10.85 -1.56 -11.71
N GLN A 149 -11.65 -2.51 -12.18
CA GLN A 149 -12.97 -2.80 -11.59
C GLN A 149 -12.86 -3.40 -10.18
N GLU A 150 -11.94 -4.33 -9.98
CA GLU A 150 -11.72 -4.96 -8.66
C GLU A 150 -11.13 -3.93 -7.68
N LEU A 151 -10.22 -3.08 -8.15
CA LEU A 151 -9.64 -2.00 -7.36
C LEU A 151 -10.67 -0.93 -6.99
N TRP A 152 -11.57 -0.57 -7.90
CA TRP A 152 -12.68 0.35 -7.58
C TRP A 152 -13.50 -0.16 -6.39
N ASN A 153 -13.93 -1.41 -6.44
CA ASN A 153 -14.74 -2.01 -5.37
C ASN A 153 -13.96 -2.04 -4.05
N LEU A 154 -12.69 -2.43 -4.09
CA LEU A 154 -11.82 -2.42 -2.91
C LEU A 154 -11.69 -1.02 -2.30
N PHE A 155 -11.49 0.00 -3.13
CA PHE A 155 -11.30 1.38 -2.68
C PHE A 155 -12.59 2.00 -2.14
N GLU A 156 -13.74 1.67 -2.71
CA GLU A 156 -15.04 2.06 -2.15
C GLU A 156 -15.27 1.42 -0.78
N GLY A 157 -14.93 0.13 -0.60
CA GLY A 157 -14.98 -0.52 0.70
C GLY A 157 -14.06 0.11 1.75
N MET A 158 -12.91 0.62 1.31
CA MET A 158 -11.96 1.33 2.19
C MET A 158 -12.35 2.80 2.43
N ALA A 159 -13.33 3.37 1.72
CA ALA A 159 -13.54 4.82 1.63
C ALA A 159 -13.75 5.55 2.96
N VAL A 160 -14.32 4.87 3.97
CA VAL A 160 -14.48 5.44 5.32
C VAL A 160 -13.15 5.72 6.01
N TYR A 161 -12.09 5.01 5.64
CA TYR A 161 -10.75 5.15 6.20
C TYR A 161 -9.82 6.05 5.36
N LEU A 162 -10.27 6.55 4.21
CA LEU A 162 -9.44 7.31 3.28
C LEU A 162 -9.58 8.81 3.45
N SER A 163 -8.49 9.53 3.19
CA SER A 163 -8.51 10.98 3.04
C SER A 163 -9.40 11.41 1.86
N GLU A 164 -9.91 12.65 1.91
CA GLU A 164 -10.66 13.22 0.76
C GLU A 164 -9.79 13.31 -0.50
N SER A 165 -8.50 13.55 -0.34
CA SER A 165 -7.54 13.62 -1.46
C SER A 165 -7.40 12.26 -2.16
N ALA A 166 -7.22 11.18 -1.40
CA ALA A 166 -7.17 9.83 -1.94
C ALA A 166 -8.47 9.46 -2.65
N LYS A 167 -9.62 9.76 -2.01
CA LYS A 167 -10.96 9.52 -2.61
C LYS A 167 -11.17 10.24 -3.92
N ALA A 168 -10.83 11.54 -3.97
CA ALA A 168 -10.96 12.32 -5.19
C ALA A 168 -10.08 11.76 -6.32
N GLU A 169 -8.86 11.33 -6.00
CA GLU A 169 -7.91 10.89 -7.00
C GLU A 169 -8.22 9.49 -7.56
N TYR A 170 -8.54 8.51 -6.73
CA TYR A 170 -8.90 7.19 -7.26
C TYR A 170 -10.22 7.24 -8.05
N LYS A 171 -11.21 8.02 -7.60
CA LYS A 171 -12.48 8.18 -8.33
C LYS A 171 -12.26 8.78 -9.70
N LEU A 172 -11.35 9.76 -9.80
CA LEU A 172 -10.98 10.35 -11.10
C LEU A 172 -10.24 9.35 -11.99
N ALA A 173 -9.27 8.62 -11.44
CA ALA A 173 -8.43 7.70 -12.20
C ALA A 173 -9.18 6.46 -12.70
N LEU A 174 -10.19 6.00 -11.94
CA LEU A 174 -10.96 4.79 -12.20
C LEU A 174 -12.43 5.07 -12.59
N ALA A 175 -12.79 6.31 -12.95
CA ALA A 175 -14.17 6.70 -13.24
C ALA A 175 -14.85 5.82 -14.32
N ASP A 176 -14.09 5.37 -15.32
CA ASP A 176 -14.55 4.47 -16.40
C ASP A 176 -14.69 3.00 -15.97
N CYS A 177 -14.18 2.66 -14.78
CA CYS A 177 -14.31 1.37 -14.13
C CYS A 177 -15.51 1.29 -13.16
N ASP A 178 -16.27 2.38 -12.99
CA ASP A 178 -17.51 2.34 -12.23
C ASP A 178 -18.61 1.67 -13.06
N THR A 179 -19.04 0.48 -12.63
CA THR A 179 -20.16 -0.24 -13.27
C THR A 179 -21.53 0.12 -12.68
N SER A 180 -21.58 0.89 -11.59
CA SER A 180 -22.85 1.35 -11.02
C SER A 180 -23.58 2.35 -11.94
N GLU A 181 -22.85 3.09 -12.78
CA GLU A 181 -23.45 3.97 -13.80
C GLU A 181 -23.91 3.21 -15.07
N LYS A 182 -23.31 2.06 -15.40
CA LYS A 182 -23.70 1.28 -16.60
C LYS A 182 -25.05 0.58 -16.47
N MET A 183 -25.51 0.28 -15.25
CA MET A 183 -26.85 -0.29 -15.02
C MET A 183 -27.98 0.76 -15.02
N ALA A 184 -27.67 2.05 -14.84
CA ALA A 184 -28.68 3.12 -14.80
C ALA A 184 -29.10 3.64 -16.19
N CYS A 185 -28.39 3.25 -17.26
CA CYS A 185 -28.70 3.67 -18.63
C CYS A 185 -29.43 2.60 -19.48
N GLU A 186 -29.79 1.45 -18.88
CA GLU A 186 -30.49 0.36 -19.57
C GLU A 186 -31.94 0.12 -19.09
N GLU A 187 -32.54 1.02 -18.33
CA GLU A 187 -33.99 1.00 -18.00
C GLU A 187 -34.83 2.03 -18.79
#